data_AF-A0A2W7VTJ7-F1
#
_entry.id   AF-A0A2W7VTJ7-F1
#
_cell.length_a   1.000
_cell.length_b   1.000
_cell.length_c   1.000
_cell.angle_alpha   90.00
_cell.angle_beta   90.00
_cell.angle_gamma   90.00
#
_symmetry.space_group_name_H-M   'P 1'
#
loop_
_entity.id
_entity.type
_entity.pdbx_description
1 polymer ?
#
loop_
_entity_poly.entity_id
_entity_poly.type
_entity_poly.pdbx_seq_one_letter_code
_entity_poly.pdbx_strand_id
1 'polypeptide(L)'
;VNTTLGETWEEAVGEKLDHQVLMDKVVRYTAAVPSRVVYLTAGIDSQRNRFEMYVWGWAPGEEAFLVDKIIIMGRPDEEGTLLRVDAAINKKYRHADGTEMTISRVCWDTGGIDGEIVYQRSKKHGVF
;
A
#
# COMPACT_ATOMS: atom_id res chain seq x y z
N VAL A 1 11.00 -32.86 -6.88
CA VAL A 1 12.46 -33.03 -7.07
C VAL A 1 13.25 -31.76 -6.72
N ASN A 2 12.62 -30.63 -6.34
CA ASN A 2 13.32 -29.50 -5.69
C ASN A 2 12.79 -29.22 -4.26
N THR A 3 12.68 -30.26 -3.45
CA THR A 3 12.32 -30.18 -2.01
C THR A 3 13.36 -30.86 -1.13
N THR A 4 14.50 -31.26 -1.70
CA THR A 4 15.50 -32.10 -1.00
C THR A 4 16.94 -31.65 -1.21
N LEU A 5 17.27 -30.97 -2.33
CA LEU A 5 18.67 -30.69 -2.69
C LEU A 5 19.13 -29.25 -2.44
N GLY A 6 18.23 -28.28 -2.24
CA GLY A 6 18.61 -26.90 -1.88
C GLY A 6 19.65 -26.28 -2.82
N GLU A 7 19.65 -26.69 -4.09
CA GLU A 7 20.57 -26.15 -5.08
C GLU A 7 20.26 -24.67 -5.27
N THR A 8 21.29 -23.83 -5.21
CA THR A 8 21.16 -22.40 -5.47
C THR A 8 20.64 -22.23 -6.88
N TRP A 9 19.35 -21.93 -7.00
CA TRP A 9 18.84 -21.34 -8.22
C TRP A 9 19.46 -19.95 -8.29
N GLU A 10 20.47 -19.79 -9.15
CA GLU A 10 20.90 -18.47 -9.57
C GLU A 10 19.79 -17.92 -10.46
N GLU A 11 19.06 -16.94 -9.93
CA GLU A 11 18.35 -15.99 -10.76
C GLU A 11 19.35 -15.55 -11.80
N ALA A 12 19.09 -15.82 -13.08
CA ALA A 12 19.82 -15.14 -14.14
C ALA A 12 19.64 -13.67 -13.79
N VAL A 13 20.67 -13.07 -13.18
CA VAL A 13 20.63 -11.74 -12.58
C VAL A 13 20.25 -10.84 -13.73
N GLY A 14 18.95 -10.56 -13.85
CA GLY A 14 18.45 -9.66 -14.86
C GLY A 14 19.25 -8.40 -14.65
N GLU A 15 19.95 -7.94 -15.69
CA GLU A 15 20.78 -6.74 -15.64
C GLU A 15 20.12 -5.71 -14.74
N LYS A 16 20.83 -5.27 -13.69
CA LYS A 16 20.32 -4.20 -12.83
C LYS A 16 19.98 -3.04 -13.75
N LEU A 17 18.68 -2.76 -13.88
CA LEU A 17 18.18 -1.73 -14.77
C LEU A 17 18.86 -0.40 -14.41
N ASP A 18 19.45 0.27 -15.40
CA ASP A 18 20.13 1.53 -15.19
C ASP A 18 19.18 2.55 -14.52
N HIS A 19 19.66 3.24 -13.49
CA HIS A 19 18.91 4.28 -12.79
C HIS A 19 18.32 5.33 -13.74
N GLN A 20 18.99 5.63 -14.86
CA GLN A 20 18.48 6.55 -15.87
C GLN A 20 17.19 6.04 -16.51
N VAL A 21 17.10 4.74 -16.78
CA VAL A 21 15.89 4.09 -17.34
C VAL A 21 14.72 4.13 -16.35
N LEU A 22 14.99 4.09 -15.05
CA LEU A 22 13.95 4.28 -14.03
C LEU A 22 13.45 5.72 -13.98
N MET A 23 14.34 6.69 -14.13
CA MET A 23 13.98 8.12 -14.15
C MET A 23 13.10 8.46 -15.36
N ASP A 24 13.36 7.86 -16.51
CA ASP A 24 12.57 8.06 -17.72
C ASP A 24 11.13 7.52 -17.60
N LYS A 25 10.87 6.65 -16.63
CA LYS A 25 9.54 6.11 -16.32
C LYS A 25 8.76 6.94 -15.30
N VAL A 26 9.35 8.00 -14.74
CA VAL A 26 8.68 8.86 -13.75
C VAL A 26 7.56 9.65 -14.44
N VAL A 27 6.33 9.41 -14.00
CA VAL A 27 5.16 10.14 -14.48
C VAL A 27 4.68 11.10 -13.41
N ARG A 28 4.50 12.38 -13.78
CA ARG A 28 3.85 13.37 -12.91
C ARG A 28 2.34 13.30 -13.08
N TYR A 29 1.62 13.22 -11.97
CA TYR A 29 0.16 13.20 -12.00
C TYR A 29 -0.39 14.62 -12.07
N THR A 30 -1.47 14.81 -12.83
CA THR A 30 -2.18 16.09 -12.94
C THR A 30 -3.23 16.28 -11.83
N ALA A 31 -3.51 15.23 -11.07
CA ALA A 31 -4.42 15.20 -9.93
C ALA A 31 -3.95 14.16 -8.91
N ALA A 32 -4.46 14.22 -7.67
CA ALA A 32 -4.14 13.24 -6.63
C ALA A 32 -4.54 11.81 -7.05
N VAL A 33 -5.70 11.66 -7.69
CA VAL A 33 -6.12 10.42 -8.34
C VAL A 33 -6.32 10.70 -9.85
N PRO A 34 -5.49 10.13 -10.74
CA PRO A 34 -5.58 10.32 -12.19
C PRO A 34 -6.92 9.83 -12.79
N SER A 35 -7.36 10.43 -13.89
CA SER A 35 -8.66 10.17 -14.53
C SER A 35 -8.91 8.73 -14.99
N ARG A 36 -7.85 7.94 -15.15
CA ARG A 36 -7.94 6.52 -15.58
C ARG A 36 -8.15 5.57 -14.40
N VAL A 37 -7.93 6.03 -13.18
CA VAL A 37 -8.08 5.21 -11.97
C VAL A 37 -9.56 4.98 -11.70
N VAL A 38 -9.94 3.71 -11.55
CA VAL A 38 -11.32 3.29 -11.30
C VAL A 38 -11.49 2.61 -9.94
N TYR A 39 -10.39 2.29 -9.26
CA TYR A 39 -10.42 1.55 -8.00
C TYR A 39 -9.23 1.93 -7.11
N LEU A 40 -9.45 2.05 -5.80
CA LEU A 40 -8.40 2.34 -4.82
C LEU A 40 -8.23 1.18 -3.84
N THR A 41 -6.99 0.76 -3.65
CA THR A 41 -6.60 -0.17 -2.58
C THR A 41 -5.52 0.45 -1.70
N ALA A 42 -5.38 -0.02 -0.47
CA ALA A 42 -4.24 0.34 0.37
C ALA A 42 -3.51 -0.88 0.91
N GLY A 43 -2.19 -0.80 0.99
CA GLY A 43 -1.34 -1.73 1.72
C GLY A 43 -0.83 -1.08 2.99
N ILE A 44 -0.90 -1.76 4.14
CA ILE A 44 -0.34 -1.29 5.41
C ILE A 44 0.73 -2.25 5.88
N ASP A 45 1.94 -1.72 6.08
CA ASP A 45 3.07 -2.40 6.71
C ASP A 45 3.27 -1.86 8.14
N SER A 46 3.46 -2.77 9.09
CA SER A 46 3.52 -2.44 10.51
C SER A 46 4.92 -2.61 11.06
N GLN A 47 5.40 -1.61 11.81
CA GLN A 47 6.71 -1.62 12.45
C GLN A 47 6.56 -1.21 13.92
N ARG A 48 7.55 -1.52 14.75
CA ARG A 48 7.49 -1.22 16.20
C ARG A 48 7.32 0.27 16.53
N ASN A 49 7.66 1.17 15.60
CA ASN A 49 7.62 2.62 15.80
C ASN A 49 6.75 3.37 14.79
N ARG A 50 6.11 2.68 13.83
CA ARG A 50 5.30 3.32 12.79
C ARG A 50 4.41 2.34 12.03
N PHE A 51 3.42 2.90 11.34
CA PHE A 51 2.71 2.25 10.25
C PHE A 51 3.02 2.97 8.94
N GLU A 52 3.31 2.22 7.88
CA GLU A 52 3.47 2.76 6.54
C GLU A 52 2.30 2.28 5.67
N MET A 53 1.48 3.22 5.20
CA MET A 53 0.37 2.93 4.31
C MET A 53 0.62 3.52 2.92
N TYR A 54 0.44 2.68 1.91
CA TYR A 54 0.53 3.06 0.51
C TYR A 54 -0.84 2.89 -0.13
N VAL A 55 -1.33 3.94 -0.79
CA VAL A 55 -2.60 3.91 -1.53
C VAL A 55 -2.31 3.79 -3.01
N TRP A 56 -2.85 2.75 -3.61
CA TRP A 56 -2.70 2.42 -5.02
C TRP A 56 -4.01 2.63 -5.76
N GLY A 57 -3.94 3.39 -6.85
CA GLY A 57 -5.02 3.51 -7.81
C GLY A 57 -4.83 2.55 -8.97
N TRP A 58 -5.89 1.86 -9.36
CA TRP A 58 -5.89 0.87 -10.43
C TRP A 58 -6.68 1.36 -11.62
N ALA A 59 -6.09 1.23 -12.80
CA ALA A 59 -6.72 1.48 -14.10
C ALA A 59 -6.84 0.17 -14.90
N PRO A 60 -7.61 0.16 -16.00
CA PRO A 60 -7.72 -1.02 -16.87
C PRO A 60 -6.36 -1.53 -17.35
N GLY A 61 -6.17 -2.84 -17.36
CA GLY A 61 -4.91 -3.49 -17.73
C GLY A 61 -3.88 -3.58 -16.61
N GLU A 62 -4.32 -3.57 -15.33
CA GLU A 62 -3.46 -3.68 -14.13
C GLU A 62 -2.44 -2.54 -13.98
N GLU A 63 -2.66 -1.43 -14.66
CA GLU A 63 -1.84 -0.24 -14.51
C GLU A 63 -2.11 0.40 -13.14
N ALA A 64 -1.04 0.57 -12.36
CA ALA A 64 -1.10 1.04 -10.99
C ALA A 64 -0.45 2.43 -10.84
N PHE A 65 -1.08 3.27 -10.02
CA PHE A 65 -0.64 4.62 -9.69
C PHE A 65 -0.46 4.74 -8.18
N LEU A 66 0.69 5.25 -7.73
CA LEU A 66 0.91 5.51 -6.31
C LEU A 66 0.21 6.82 -5.92
N VAL A 67 -1.01 6.72 -5.41
CA VAL A 67 -1.87 7.87 -5.08
C VAL A 67 -1.41 8.59 -3.83
N ASP A 68 -1.00 7.84 -2.80
CA ASP A 68 -0.56 8.43 -1.54
C ASP A 68 0.41 7.52 -0.79
N LYS A 69 1.28 8.15 0.00
CA LYS A 69 2.16 7.49 0.97
C LYS A 69 2.00 8.17 2.31
N ILE A 70 1.49 7.42 3.29
CA ILE A 70 1.18 7.92 4.62
C ILE A 70 2.04 7.17 5.64
N ILE A 71 2.85 7.91 6.40
CA ILE A 71 3.64 7.35 7.51
C ILE A 71 3.06 7.86 8.82
N ILE A 72 2.66 6.93 9.69
CA ILE A 72 2.08 7.24 10.99
C ILE A 72 3.06 6.78 12.05
N MET A 73 3.87 7.71 12.54
CA MET A 73 4.81 7.46 13.64
C MET A 73 4.05 7.24 14.95
N GLY A 74 4.48 6.27 15.76
CA GLY A 74 3.88 5.96 17.04
C GLY A 74 4.01 4.47 17.38
N ARG A 75 3.75 4.11 18.64
CA ARG A 75 3.74 2.70 19.03
C ARG A 75 2.48 2.01 18.52
N PRO A 76 2.57 0.74 18.10
CA PRO A 76 1.45 0.02 17.53
C PRO A 76 0.35 -0.35 18.53
N ASP A 77 0.67 -0.39 19.83
CA ASP A 77 -0.26 -0.72 20.91
C ASP A 77 -0.93 0.52 21.55
N GLU A 78 -0.62 1.73 21.07
CA GLU A 78 -1.26 2.95 21.54
C GLU A 78 -2.54 3.25 20.74
N GLU A 79 -3.68 3.35 21.42
CA GLU A 79 -4.97 3.65 20.77
C GLU A 79 -4.92 4.95 19.96
N GLY A 80 -4.23 5.99 20.45
CA GLY A 80 -4.09 7.26 19.71
C GLY A 80 -3.32 7.11 18.39
N THR A 81 -2.39 6.16 18.29
CA THR A 81 -1.71 5.83 17.04
C THR A 81 -2.66 5.07 16.11
N LEU A 82 -3.38 4.08 16.64
CA LEU A 82 -4.33 3.28 15.87
C LEU A 82 -5.51 4.11 15.34
N LEU A 83 -6.01 5.10 16.09
CA LEU A 83 -7.05 6.02 15.61
C LEU A 83 -6.59 6.86 14.41
N ARG A 84 -5.29 7.20 14.33
CA ARG A 84 -4.74 7.87 13.14
C ARG A 84 -4.64 6.93 11.96
N VAL A 85 -4.33 5.65 12.19
CA VAL A 85 -4.39 4.62 11.13
C VAL A 85 -5.83 4.46 10.64
N ASP A 86 -6.80 4.42 11.54
CA ASP A 86 -8.23 4.36 11.21
C ASP A 86 -8.66 5.57 10.36
N ALA A 87 -8.21 6.77 10.71
CA ALA A 87 -8.49 7.98 9.93
C ALA A 87 -7.85 7.92 8.53
N ALA A 88 -6.65 7.36 8.42
CA ALA A 88 -5.97 7.18 7.15
C ALA A 88 -6.71 6.17 6.24
N ILE A 89 -7.17 5.05 6.79
CA ILE A 89 -8.00 4.06 6.08
C ILE A 89 -9.30 4.69 5.54
N ASN A 90 -9.92 5.57 6.32
CA ASN A 90 -11.17 6.25 5.95
C ASN A 90 -10.96 7.54 5.13
N LYS A 91 -9.72 7.86 4.74
CA LYS A 91 -9.41 9.06 3.96
C LYS A 91 -10.10 8.99 2.59
N LYS A 92 -10.73 10.11 2.21
CA LYS A 92 -11.29 10.32 0.87
C LYS A 92 -10.25 10.99 -0.03
N TYR A 93 -10.29 10.62 -1.30
CA TYR A 93 -9.43 11.15 -2.34
C TYR A 93 -10.25 11.81 -3.43
N ARG A 94 -9.79 12.94 -3.93
CA ARG A 94 -10.46 13.64 -5.03
C ARG A 94 -9.95 13.11 -6.37
N HIS A 95 -10.86 12.57 -7.16
CA HIS A 95 -10.61 12.12 -8.53
C HIS A 95 -10.45 13.30 -9.49
N ALA A 96 -9.77 13.09 -10.62
CA ALA A 96 -9.51 14.12 -11.61
C ALA A 96 -10.78 14.77 -12.19
N ASP A 97 -11.90 14.04 -12.20
CA ASP A 97 -13.23 14.57 -12.61
C ASP A 97 -13.94 15.37 -11.49
N GLY A 98 -13.33 15.47 -10.32
CA GLY A 98 -13.85 16.18 -9.16
C GLY A 98 -14.67 15.34 -8.18
N THR A 99 -14.97 14.08 -8.49
CA THR A 99 -15.68 13.16 -7.57
C THR A 99 -14.80 12.73 -6.39
N GLU A 100 -15.44 12.25 -5.31
CA GLU A 100 -14.72 11.65 -4.17
C GLU A 100 -14.64 10.13 -4.34
N MET A 101 -13.46 9.57 -4.12
CA MET A 101 -13.20 8.13 -4.04
C MET A 101 -12.75 7.76 -2.63
N THR A 102 -13.10 6.56 -2.19
CA THR A 102 -12.64 5.96 -0.94
C THR A 102 -11.74 4.76 -1.24
N ILE A 103 -10.91 4.39 -0.27
CA ILE A 103 -10.16 3.13 -0.32
C ILE A 103 -11.17 1.98 -0.21
N SER A 104 -11.25 1.14 -1.23
CA SER A 104 -12.24 0.06 -1.30
C SER A 104 -11.76 -1.23 -0.62
N ARG A 105 -10.46 -1.48 -0.61
CA ARG A 105 -9.85 -2.64 0.08
C ARG A 105 -8.53 -2.26 0.73
N VAL A 106 -8.31 -2.79 1.93
CA VAL A 106 -7.06 -2.63 2.68
C VAL A 106 -6.46 -4.00 2.92
N CYS A 107 -5.18 -4.15 2.55
CA CYS A 107 -4.36 -5.31 2.85
C CYS A 107 -3.38 -4.92 3.95
N TRP A 108 -3.59 -5.40 5.18
CA TRP A 108 -2.74 -5.09 6.32
C TRP A 108 -1.88 -6.31 6.65
N ASP A 109 -0.56 -6.16 6.55
CA ASP A 109 0.39 -7.22 6.90
C ASP A 109 0.35 -7.50 8.42
N THR A 110 0.27 -8.77 8.78
CA THR A 110 0.24 -9.23 10.17
C THR A 110 1.64 -9.30 10.78
N GLY A 111 2.70 -9.21 9.96
CA GLY A 111 4.08 -9.16 10.40
C GLY A 111 4.47 -7.86 11.13
N GLY A 112 5.59 -7.89 11.85
CA GLY A 112 6.26 -6.71 12.43
C GLY A 112 5.77 -6.23 13.80
N ILE A 113 4.53 -6.54 14.18
CA ILE A 113 3.93 -6.21 15.49
C ILE A 113 3.11 -7.40 16.03
N ASP A 114 2.37 -7.21 17.13
CA ASP A 114 1.38 -8.19 17.59
C ASP A 114 0.24 -8.31 16.56
N GLY A 115 0.10 -9.49 15.96
CA GLY A 115 -0.89 -9.77 14.93
C GLY A 115 -2.34 -9.60 15.41
N GLU A 116 -2.61 -9.72 16.72
CA GLU A 116 -3.96 -9.52 17.26
C GLU A 116 -4.44 -8.07 17.06
N ILE A 117 -3.54 -7.10 17.13
CA ILE A 117 -3.86 -5.69 16.84
C ILE A 117 -4.35 -5.55 15.40
N VAL A 118 -3.66 -6.20 14.47
CA VAL A 118 -4.02 -6.20 13.05
C VAL A 118 -5.37 -6.88 12.86
N TYR A 119 -5.59 -8.06 13.43
CA TYR A 119 -6.87 -8.77 13.30
C TYR A 119 -8.05 -7.97 13.85
N GLN A 120 -7.91 -7.33 15.01
CA GLN A 120 -8.97 -6.53 15.60
C GLN A 120 -9.30 -5.30 14.73
N ARG A 121 -8.29 -4.63 14.17
CA ARG A 121 -8.51 -3.50 13.26
C ARG A 121 -9.09 -3.94 11.94
N SER A 122 -8.62 -5.05 11.36
CA SER A 122 -9.19 -5.62 10.13
C SER A 122 -10.67 -6.00 10.31
N LYS A 123 -11.07 -6.53 11.48
CA LYS A 123 -12.49 -6.78 11.79
C LYS A 123 -13.28 -5.49 11.93
N LYS A 124 -12.73 -4.47 12.58
CA LYS A 124 -13.36 -3.15 12.76
C LYS A 124 -13.67 -2.46 11.43
N HIS A 125 -12.74 -2.51 10.48
CA HIS A 125 -12.89 -1.93 9.13
C HIS A 125 -13.40 -2.94 8.09
N GLY A 126 -13.93 -4.08 8.55
CA GLY A 126 -14.19 -5.27 7.76
C GLY A 126 -14.99 -5.05 6.46
N VAL A 127 -14.83 -6.03 5.57
CA VAL A 127 -15.40 -6.22 4.22
C VAL A 127 -16.39 -5.14 3.76
N PHE A 128 -15.85 -4.05 3.16
CA PHE A 128 -16.60 -3.21 2.22
C PHE A 128 -17.32 -4.04 1.16
#